data_AF-A0A7X8Z5S4-F1
#
_entry.id   AF-A0A7X8Z5S4-F1
#
_cell.length_a   1.000
_cell.length_b   1.000
_cell.length_c   1.000
_cell.angle_alpha   90.00
_cell.angle_beta   90.00
_cell.angle_gamma   90.00
#
_symmetry.space_group_name_H-M   'P 1'
#
loop_
_entity.id
_entity.type
_entity.pdbx_description
1 polymer ?
#
loop_
_entity_poly.entity_id
_entity_poly.type
_entity_poly.pdbx_seq_one_letter_code
_entity_poly.pdbx_strand_id
1 'polypeptide(L)'
;MARLRQRKIDLSLFSYLLSAAITVFVYMTGGTSKVYPNLMYIPIAIAASVYGKWRGVILAVICGLLMGPFMPLDTALHINQQAVNWVVRLFIYVVIALVIGYFSDFHRAEFEEKVKKEKEIADAQMAVVYAMAKLAEFRDSDTGGHIERVTELCHLLTTHLRRRGKYRDFIDDDYIEKLTRVSPLHDIGKVGIPDRILLNPGPLTAKEFEIMKTHTTIGAKTLLEVKEKFPDNRLLELSI
;
A
#
# COMPACT_ATOMS: atom_id res chain seq x y z
N MET A 1 -0.63 5.38 7.43
CA MET A 1 0.56 6.27 7.42
C MET A 1 1.35 6.30 8.74
N ALA A 2 0.71 6.35 9.92
CA ALA A 2 1.42 6.41 11.22
C ALA A 2 2.37 5.21 11.49
N ARG A 3 1.95 3.96 11.19
CA ARG A 3 2.80 2.76 11.36
C ARG A 3 4.05 2.76 10.48
N LEU A 4 3.95 3.26 9.24
CA LEU A 4 5.09 3.38 8.32
C LEU A 4 6.07 4.46 8.79
N ARG A 5 5.55 5.59 9.29
CA ARG A 5 6.36 6.66 9.89
C ARG A 5 7.07 6.17 11.15
N GLN A 6 6.38 5.44 12.02
CA GLN A 6 6.95 4.84 13.22
C GLN A 6 8.05 3.83 12.88
N ARG A 7 7.78 2.90 11.95
CA ARG A 7 8.76 1.92 11.48
C ARG A 7 10.00 2.61 10.87
N LYS A 8 9.80 3.70 10.12
CA LYS A 8 10.91 4.55 9.63
C LYS A 8 11.65 5.24 10.77
N ILE A 9 11.03 5.64 11.87
CA ILE A 9 11.76 6.22 13.00
C ILE A 9 12.58 5.13 13.70
N ASP A 10 11.99 3.96 13.92
CA ASP A 10 12.61 2.82 14.61
C ASP A 10 13.86 2.31 13.86
N LEU A 11 13.78 2.19 12.51
CA LEU A 11 14.93 1.77 11.70
C LEU A 11 16.08 2.82 11.70
N SER A 12 15.77 4.09 11.93
CA SER A 12 16.79 5.14 11.92
C SER A 12 17.55 5.12 13.22
N LEU A 13 16.82 5.01 14.34
CA LEU A 13 17.42 4.82 15.65
C LEU A 13 18.31 3.56 15.64
N PHE A 14 17.80 2.48 15.04
CA PHE A 14 18.54 1.22 14.90
C PHE A 14 19.85 1.40 14.12
N SER A 15 19.88 2.11 12.99
CA SER A 15 21.11 2.31 12.23
C SER A 15 22.17 3.13 12.98
N TYR A 16 21.76 4.14 13.75
CA TYR A 16 22.68 4.90 14.61
C TYR A 16 23.21 4.05 15.77
N LEU A 17 22.34 3.30 16.46
CA LEU A 17 22.75 2.40 17.54
C LEU A 17 23.69 1.30 17.06
N LEU A 18 23.40 0.72 15.89
CA LEU A 18 24.25 -0.29 15.26
C LEU A 18 25.62 0.30 14.90
N SER A 19 25.68 1.53 14.40
CA SER A 19 26.95 2.22 14.11
C SER A 19 27.77 2.44 15.38
N ALA A 20 27.13 2.83 16.49
CA ALA A 20 27.81 2.97 17.78
C ALA A 20 28.32 1.61 18.30
N ALA A 21 27.50 0.56 18.24
CA ALA A 21 27.88 -0.79 18.67
C ALA A 21 29.06 -1.35 17.85
N ILE A 22 29.03 -1.18 16.52
CA ILE A 22 30.16 -1.57 15.65
C ILE A 22 31.42 -0.77 16.02
N THR A 23 31.28 0.52 16.34
CA THR A 23 32.44 1.34 16.75
C THR A 23 33.12 0.78 17.98
N VAL A 24 32.34 0.44 19.02
CA VAL A 24 32.85 -0.19 20.24
C VAL A 24 33.51 -1.54 19.92
N PHE A 25 32.85 -2.36 19.10
CA PHE A 25 33.38 -3.67 18.69
C PHE A 25 34.73 -3.57 17.97
N VAL A 26 34.87 -2.66 17.00
CA VAL A 26 36.13 -2.44 16.27
C VAL A 26 37.23 -1.98 17.22
N TYR A 27 36.92 -1.09 18.17
CA TYR A 27 37.89 -0.64 19.16
C TYR A 27 38.40 -1.81 20.03
N MET A 28 37.48 -2.64 20.54
CA MET A 28 37.81 -3.79 21.39
C MET A 28 38.61 -4.88 20.67
N THR A 29 38.51 -4.98 19.35
CA THR A 29 39.09 -6.08 18.55
C THR A 29 40.41 -5.73 17.85
N GLY A 30 41.02 -4.59 18.18
CA GLY A 30 42.33 -4.21 17.68
C GLY A 30 42.36 -3.00 16.74
N GLY A 31 41.27 -2.22 16.66
CA GLY A 31 41.20 -1.02 15.82
C GLY A 31 40.98 -1.32 14.34
N THR A 32 41.45 -0.42 13.47
CA THR A 32 41.13 -0.49 12.04
C THR A 32 42.10 -1.30 11.18
N SER A 33 43.14 -1.89 11.79
CA SER A 33 44.05 -2.83 11.15
C SER A 33 43.37 -4.12 10.68
N LYS A 34 42.19 -4.43 11.22
CA LYS A 34 41.36 -5.59 10.87
C LYS A 34 40.27 -5.21 9.88
N VAL A 35 39.59 -6.21 9.32
CA VAL A 35 38.47 -6.03 8.37
C VAL A 35 37.18 -5.51 9.02
N TYR A 36 37.09 -5.48 10.34
CA TYR A 36 35.87 -5.14 11.09
C TYR A 36 35.27 -3.75 10.81
N PRO A 37 36.00 -2.68 10.47
CA PRO A 37 35.39 -1.41 10.06
C PRO A 37 34.46 -1.54 8.85
N ASN A 38 34.62 -2.56 8.01
CA ASN A 38 33.73 -2.80 6.87
C ASN A 38 32.30 -3.15 7.31
N LEU A 39 32.09 -3.54 8.58
CA LEU A 39 30.75 -3.73 9.13
C LEU A 39 29.91 -2.44 9.08
N MET A 40 30.53 -1.25 9.02
CA MET A 40 29.83 0.02 8.84
C MET A 40 29.04 0.12 7.53
N TYR A 41 29.35 -0.72 6.53
CA TYR A 41 28.53 -0.77 5.31
C TYR A 41 27.07 -1.14 5.62
N ILE A 42 26.82 -1.94 6.66
CA ILE A 42 25.48 -2.41 7.03
C ILE A 42 24.58 -1.24 7.48
N PRO A 43 24.90 -0.47 8.55
CA PRO A 43 24.06 0.65 8.96
C PRO A 43 23.95 1.74 7.90
N ILE A 44 25.01 1.97 7.11
CA ILE A 44 24.99 2.93 5.98
C ILE A 44 24.00 2.48 4.90
N ALA A 45 24.04 1.21 4.48
CA ALA A 45 23.13 0.66 3.48
C ALA A 45 21.67 0.73 3.94
N ILE A 46 21.40 0.41 5.21
CA ILE A 46 20.06 0.54 5.80
C ILE A 46 19.59 2.00 5.76
N ALA A 47 20.43 2.95 6.18
CA ALA A 47 20.02 4.35 6.19
C ALA A 47 19.81 4.90 4.77
N ALA A 48 20.70 4.60 3.84
CA ALA A 48 20.62 5.05 2.45
C ALA A 48 19.37 4.47 1.75
N SER A 49 19.05 3.19 1.95
CA SER A 49 17.88 2.54 1.34
C SER A 49 16.54 2.97 1.94
N VAL A 50 16.49 3.29 3.24
CA VAL A 50 15.20 3.62 3.89
C VAL A 50 14.86 5.10 3.77
N TYR A 51 15.87 5.98 3.83
CA TYR A 51 15.67 7.43 3.94
C TYR A 51 16.21 8.24 2.77
N GLY A 52 16.79 7.57 1.78
CA GLY A 52 17.33 8.20 0.58
C GLY A 52 18.76 8.69 0.75
N LYS A 53 19.30 9.17 -0.37
CA LYS A 53 20.75 9.41 -0.53
C LYS A 53 21.33 10.39 0.50
N TRP A 54 20.66 11.49 0.79
CA TRP A 54 21.23 12.54 1.65
C TRP A 54 21.40 12.09 3.10
N ARG A 55 20.43 11.36 3.64
CA ARG A 55 20.52 10.82 5.00
C ARG A 55 21.50 9.66 5.10
N GLY A 56 21.58 8.83 4.06
CA GLY A 56 22.64 7.83 3.93
C GLY A 56 24.04 8.46 3.95
N VAL A 57 24.24 9.54 3.19
CA VAL A 57 25.53 10.27 3.15
C VAL A 57 25.88 10.87 4.51
N ILE A 58 24.93 11.48 5.21
CA ILE A 58 25.17 12.02 6.57
C ILE A 58 25.66 10.91 7.50
N LEU A 59 24.99 9.75 7.50
CA LEU A 59 25.43 8.62 8.34
C LEU A 59 26.79 8.07 7.90
N ALA A 60 27.06 8.00 6.60
CA ALA A 60 28.35 7.56 6.07
C ALA A 60 29.50 8.48 6.51
N VAL A 61 29.27 9.80 6.54
CA VAL A 61 30.23 10.77 7.08
C VAL A 61 30.46 10.55 8.57
N ILE A 62 29.39 10.38 9.34
CA ILE A 62 29.49 10.07 10.78
C ILE A 62 30.29 8.79 11.01
N CYS A 63 29.97 7.71 10.29
CA CYS A 63 30.70 6.44 10.40
C CYS A 63 32.17 6.57 9.98
N GLY A 64 32.46 7.35 8.93
CA GLY A 64 33.83 7.61 8.50
C GLY A 64 34.64 8.39 9.54
N LEU A 65 34.03 9.36 10.23
CA LEU A 65 34.66 10.08 11.34
C LEU A 65 34.88 9.17 12.56
N LEU A 66 33.90 8.33 12.90
CA LEU A 66 34.02 7.35 13.99
C LEU A 66 35.16 6.35 13.74
N MET A 67 35.33 5.90 12.49
CA MET A 67 36.38 4.96 12.08
C MET A 67 37.71 5.63 11.68
N GLY A 68 37.79 6.96 11.76
CA GLY A 68 38.90 7.74 11.24
C GLY A 68 39.76 8.37 12.33
N PRO A 69 39.71 9.71 12.49
CA PRO A 69 40.60 10.43 13.39
C PRO A 69 40.51 9.98 14.86
N PHE A 70 39.37 9.43 15.27
CA PHE A 70 39.12 9.01 16.65
C PHE A 70 39.47 7.53 16.92
N MET A 71 39.77 6.75 15.88
CA MET A 71 40.05 5.32 16.02
C MET A 71 41.51 5.00 15.73
N PRO A 72 42.24 4.33 16.63
CA PRO A 72 43.61 3.88 16.35
C PRO A 72 43.65 2.84 15.23
N LEU A 73 44.79 2.76 14.55
CA LEU A 73 45.11 1.69 13.61
C LEU A 73 45.25 0.36 14.38
N ASP A 74 45.97 0.41 15.50
CA ASP A 74 46.13 -0.68 16.45
C ASP A 74 45.85 -0.14 17.86
N THR A 75 44.84 -0.70 18.52
CA THR A 75 44.42 -0.25 19.85
C THR A 75 45.33 -0.76 20.97
N ALA A 76 46.01 -1.89 20.80
CA ALA A 76 46.93 -2.44 21.78
C ALA A 76 48.28 -1.70 21.77
N LEU A 77 48.75 -1.32 20.58
CA LEU A 77 50.02 -0.60 20.40
C LEU A 77 49.87 0.92 20.40
N HIS A 78 48.64 1.44 20.55
CA HIS A 78 48.31 2.86 20.47
C HIS A 78 48.85 3.56 19.20
N ILE A 79 48.85 2.83 18.07
CA ILE A 79 49.33 3.36 16.79
C ILE A 79 48.18 4.10 16.12
N ASN A 80 48.38 5.40 15.87
CA ASN A 80 47.39 6.21 15.15
C ASN A 80 47.41 5.94 13.64
N GLN A 81 46.24 6.07 13.02
CA GLN A 81 46.10 5.91 11.57
C GLN A 81 46.71 7.10 10.83
N GLN A 82 47.29 6.86 9.64
CA GLN A 82 47.57 7.93 8.69
C GLN A 82 46.28 8.53 8.16
N ALA A 83 46.30 9.84 7.87
CA ALA A 83 45.13 10.55 7.37
C ALA A 83 44.55 9.93 6.08
N VAL A 84 45.43 9.50 5.18
CA VAL A 84 45.05 8.88 3.91
C VAL A 84 44.16 7.67 4.11
N ASN A 85 44.46 6.80 5.08
CA ASN A 85 43.73 5.54 5.29
C ASN A 85 42.26 5.78 5.63
N TRP A 86 41.99 6.73 6.55
CA TRP A 86 40.62 6.99 6.96
C TRP A 86 39.88 7.92 6.00
N VAL A 87 40.57 8.81 5.29
CA VAL A 87 39.97 9.63 4.22
C VAL A 87 39.49 8.75 3.06
N VAL A 88 40.29 7.76 2.64
CA VAL A 88 39.87 6.79 1.60
C VAL A 88 38.66 5.97 2.08
N ARG A 89 38.66 5.53 3.34
CA ARG A 89 37.52 4.79 3.92
C ARG A 89 36.23 5.62 3.95
N LEU A 90 36.33 6.89 4.38
CA LEU A 90 35.23 7.85 4.36
C LEU A 90 34.69 8.03 2.93
N PHE A 91 35.58 8.20 1.95
CA PHE A 91 35.18 8.32 0.55
C PHE A 91 34.39 7.09 0.08
N ILE A 92 34.88 5.87 0.38
CA ILE A 92 34.18 4.62 0.05
C ILE A 92 32.79 4.56 0.70
N TYR A 93 32.67 4.91 1.99
CA TYR A 93 31.39 4.95 2.69
C TYR A 93 30.39 5.92 2.03
N VAL A 94 30.85 7.11 1.63
CA VAL A 94 30.01 8.10 0.96
C VAL A 94 29.59 7.62 -0.42
N VAL A 95 30.49 7.01 -1.20
CA VAL A 95 30.16 6.45 -2.52
C VAL A 95 29.11 5.34 -2.40
N ILE A 96 29.27 4.41 -1.46
CA ILE A 96 28.29 3.34 -1.21
C ILE A 96 26.92 3.94 -0.84
N ALA A 97 26.91 4.93 0.07
CA ALA A 97 25.68 5.60 0.47
C ALA A 97 24.97 6.31 -0.69
N LEU A 98 25.74 6.96 -1.57
CA LEU A 98 25.23 7.64 -2.75
C LEU A 98 24.64 6.65 -3.76
N VAL A 99 25.34 5.56 -4.06
CA VAL A 99 24.88 4.54 -5.02
C VAL A 99 23.59 3.89 -4.52
N ILE A 100 23.59 3.38 -3.28
CA ILE A 100 22.41 2.73 -2.69
C ILE A 100 21.26 3.73 -2.59
N GLY A 101 21.54 4.94 -2.12
CA GLY A 101 20.54 5.99 -1.96
C GLY A 101 19.92 6.42 -3.30
N TYR A 102 20.72 6.57 -4.35
CA TYR A 102 20.24 6.92 -5.68
C TYR A 102 19.28 5.86 -6.24
N PHE A 103 19.68 4.58 -6.20
CA PHE A 103 18.83 3.48 -6.66
C PHE A 103 17.54 3.37 -5.83
N SER A 104 17.64 3.52 -4.51
CA SER A 104 16.48 3.55 -3.62
C SER A 104 15.51 4.69 -3.97
N ASP A 105 16.03 5.90 -4.17
CA ASP A 105 15.22 7.07 -4.50
C ASP A 105 14.55 6.90 -5.88
N PHE A 106 15.27 6.36 -6.86
CA PHE A 106 14.75 6.02 -8.19
C PHE A 106 13.59 5.02 -8.12
N HIS A 107 13.78 3.87 -7.46
CA HIS A 107 12.73 2.86 -7.32
C HIS A 107 11.55 3.35 -6.48
N ARG A 108 11.79 4.21 -5.49
CA ARG A 108 10.73 4.82 -4.69
C ARG A 108 9.84 5.71 -5.55
N ALA A 109 10.43 6.55 -6.40
CA ALA A 109 9.67 7.39 -7.32
C ALA A 109 8.85 6.56 -8.31
N GLU A 110 9.45 5.51 -8.88
CA GLU A 110 8.75 4.59 -9.79
C GLU A 110 7.58 3.86 -9.10
N PHE A 111 7.80 3.39 -7.87
CA PHE A 111 6.76 2.73 -7.08
C PHE A 111 5.62 3.69 -6.70
N GLU A 112 5.95 4.92 -6.29
CA GLU A 112 4.95 5.96 -5.99
C GLU A 112 4.10 6.30 -7.22
N GLU A 113 4.71 6.36 -8.41
CA GLU A 113 3.99 6.55 -9.68
C GLU A 113 3.06 5.38 -9.99
N LYS A 114 3.53 4.13 -9.83
CA LYS A 114 2.71 2.93 -10.04
C LYS A 114 1.50 2.89 -9.11
N VAL A 115 1.70 3.12 -7.81
CA VAL A 115 0.61 3.16 -6.82
C VAL A 115 -0.40 4.27 -7.15
N LYS A 116 0.08 5.43 -7.61
CA LYS A 116 -0.81 6.52 -8.04
C LYS A 116 -1.65 6.11 -9.25
N LYS A 117 -1.04 5.51 -10.27
CA LYS A 117 -1.75 5.02 -11.47
C LYS A 117 -2.76 3.92 -11.14
N GLU A 118 -2.40 2.98 -10.27
CA GLU A 118 -3.31 1.93 -9.79
C GLU A 118 -4.54 2.54 -9.11
N LYS A 119 -4.35 3.55 -8.28
CA LYS A 119 -5.45 4.28 -7.66
C LYS A 119 -6.32 5.01 -8.69
N GLU A 120 -5.71 5.72 -9.64
CA GLU A 120 -6.46 6.43 -10.71
C GLU A 120 -7.30 5.45 -11.56
N ILE A 121 -6.76 4.27 -11.87
CA ILE A 121 -7.49 3.21 -12.57
C ILE A 121 -8.66 2.70 -11.73
N ALA A 122 -8.45 2.44 -10.43
CA ALA A 122 -9.51 2.00 -9.53
C ALA A 122 -10.63 3.04 -9.39
N ASP A 123 -10.27 4.32 -9.24
CA ASP A 123 -11.23 5.43 -9.14
C ASP A 123 -12.02 5.59 -10.46
N ALA A 124 -11.36 5.44 -11.62
CA ALA A 124 -12.03 5.47 -12.93
C ALA A 124 -12.99 4.30 -13.13
N GLN A 125 -12.60 3.08 -12.74
CA GLN A 125 -13.48 1.91 -12.78
C GLN A 125 -14.72 2.11 -11.90
N MET A 126 -14.53 2.64 -10.69
CA MET A 126 -15.64 2.96 -9.79
C MET A 126 -16.56 4.03 -10.37
N ALA A 127 -16.02 5.06 -11.02
CA ALA A 127 -16.84 6.08 -11.69
C ALA A 127 -17.73 5.48 -12.80
N VAL A 128 -17.20 4.54 -13.58
CA VAL A 128 -17.97 3.83 -14.63
C VAL A 128 -19.06 2.95 -14.00
N VAL A 129 -18.74 2.17 -12.98
CA VAL A 129 -19.70 1.33 -12.24
C VAL A 129 -20.84 2.20 -11.69
N TYR A 130 -20.47 3.33 -11.08
CA TYR A 130 -21.43 4.26 -10.51
C TYR A 130 -22.33 4.89 -11.57
N ALA A 131 -21.77 5.31 -12.70
CA ALA A 131 -22.54 5.84 -13.81
C ALA A 131 -23.52 4.80 -14.39
N MET A 132 -23.10 3.55 -14.54
CA MET A 132 -23.97 2.45 -15.00
C MET A 132 -25.11 2.18 -14.02
N ALA A 133 -24.81 2.11 -12.72
CA ALA A 133 -25.83 1.93 -11.70
C ALA A 133 -26.82 3.10 -11.68
N LYS A 134 -26.34 4.34 -11.79
CA LYS A 134 -27.19 5.54 -11.90
C LYS A 134 -28.06 5.56 -13.15
N LEU A 135 -27.55 5.08 -14.29
CA LEU A 135 -28.35 4.93 -15.51
C LEU A 135 -29.47 3.90 -15.35
N ALA A 136 -29.21 2.81 -14.63
CA ALA A 136 -30.24 1.82 -14.30
C ALA A 136 -31.28 2.39 -13.33
N GLU A 137 -30.85 3.12 -12.30
CA GLU A 137 -31.73 3.83 -11.34
C GLU A 137 -32.61 4.87 -12.05
N PHE A 138 -32.07 5.65 -13.00
CA PHE A 138 -32.82 6.69 -13.71
C PHE A 138 -33.93 6.15 -14.62
N ARG A 139 -33.85 4.87 -15.03
CA ARG A 139 -34.96 4.19 -15.72
C ARG A 139 -36.08 3.78 -14.77
N ASP A 140 -35.81 3.70 -13.47
CA ASP A 140 -36.80 3.47 -12.44
C ASP A 140 -37.23 4.84 -11.87
N SER A 141 -38.45 4.93 -11.36
CA SER A 141 -38.99 6.18 -10.77
C SER A 141 -38.38 6.54 -9.41
N ASP A 142 -37.26 5.91 -9.05
CA ASP A 142 -36.66 6.04 -7.73
C ASP A 142 -35.83 7.31 -7.62
N THR A 143 -35.99 8.02 -6.50
CA THR A 143 -35.39 9.36 -6.29
C THR A 143 -33.87 9.30 -6.28
N GLY A 144 -33.22 10.24 -7.00
CA GLY A 144 -31.77 10.35 -7.09
C GLY A 144 -31.12 10.43 -5.71
N GLY A 145 -30.50 9.33 -5.28
CA GLY A 145 -29.91 9.21 -3.95
C GLY A 145 -30.03 7.82 -3.33
N HIS A 146 -30.78 6.90 -3.94
CA HIS A 146 -30.99 5.56 -3.39
C HIS A 146 -29.67 4.79 -3.33
N ILE A 147 -28.89 4.82 -4.41
CA ILE A 147 -27.59 4.13 -4.50
C ILE A 147 -26.64 4.57 -3.37
N GLU A 148 -26.55 5.86 -3.11
CA GLU A 148 -25.72 6.44 -2.05
C GLU A 148 -26.13 5.91 -0.67
N ARG A 149 -27.44 5.92 -0.39
CA ARG A 149 -27.99 5.45 0.88
C ARG A 149 -27.78 3.96 1.10
N VAL A 150 -28.01 3.13 0.07
CA VAL A 150 -27.79 1.69 0.16
C VAL A 150 -26.31 1.38 0.39
N THR A 151 -25.42 2.07 -0.32
CA THR A 151 -23.98 1.89 -0.19
C THR A 151 -23.49 2.23 1.23
N GLU A 152 -23.94 3.36 1.77
CA GLU A 152 -23.63 3.76 3.14
C GLU A 152 -24.22 2.78 4.17
N LEU A 153 -25.46 2.32 3.97
CA LEU A 153 -26.09 1.34 4.85
C LEU A 153 -25.31 0.02 4.87
N CYS A 154 -24.90 -0.49 3.71
CA CYS A 154 -24.06 -1.69 3.59
C CYS A 154 -22.73 -1.51 4.35
N HIS A 155 -22.08 -0.35 4.21
CA HIS A 155 -20.84 -0.05 4.91
C HIS A 155 -21.01 -0.03 6.44
N LEU A 156 -22.03 0.67 6.94
CA LEU A 156 -22.32 0.78 8.37
C LEU A 156 -22.70 -0.57 8.98
N LEU A 157 -23.56 -1.34 8.31
CA LEU A 157 -24.00 -2.66 8.78
C LEU A 157 -22.82 -3.62 8.87
N THR A 158 -22.00 -3.73 7.83
CA THR A 158 -20.88 -4.67 7.82
C THR A 158 -19.77 -4.28 8.78
N THR A 159 -19.49 -2.98 8.93
CA THR A 159 -18.59 -2.46 9.96
C THR A 159 -19.08 -2.80 11.37
N HIS A 160 -20.38 -2.67 11.63
CA HIS A 160 -20.97 -3.03 12.92
C HIS A 160 -20.94 -4.54 13.18
N LEU A 161 -21.25 -5.36 12.17
CA LEU A 161 -21.22 -6.82 12.25
C LEU A 161 -19.81 -7.35 12.56
N ARG A 162 -18.78 -6.75 11.95
CA ARG A 162 -17.38 -7.07 12.25
C ARG A 162 -17.03 -6.82 13.72
N ARG A 163 -17.48 -5.70 14.30
CA ARG A 163 -17.23 -5.35 15.72
C ARG A 163 -17.89 -6.31 16.70
N ARG A 164 -19.01 -6.94 16.33
CA ARG A 164 -19.71 -7.92 17.19
C ARG A 164 -18.98 -9.26 17.32
N GLY A 165 -17.86 -9.47 16.61
CA GLY A 165 -17.01 -10.66 16.75
C GLY A 165 -17.56 -11.93 16.10
N LYS A 166 -18.88 -12.12 16.04
CA LYS A 166 -19.54 -13.31 15.46
C LYS A 166 -19.14 -13.61 14.01
N TYR A 167 -18.89 -12.57 13.21
CA TYR A 167 -18.55 -12.70 11.80
C TYR A 167 -17.11 -12.29 11.50
N ARG A 168 -16.25 -12.21 12.52
CA ARG A 168 -14.89 -11.67 12.39
C ARG A 168 -14.00 -12.50 11.45
N ASP A 169 -14.27 -13.79 11.33
CA ASP A 169 -13.53 -14.70 10.44
C ASP A 169 -13.95 -14.57 8.96
N PHE A 170 -15.06 -13.87 8.69
CA PHE A 170 -15.61 -13.70 7.34
C PHE A 170 -15.63 -12.24 6.87
N ILE A 171 -15.93 -11.29 7.77
CA ILE A 171 -16.02 -9.86 7.47
C ILE A 171 -14.73 -9.17 7.93
N ASP A 172 -13.76 -9.06 7.03
CA ASP A 172 -12.55 -8.25 7.22
C ASP A 172 -12.66 -6.87 6.55
N ASP A 173 -11.57 -6.08 6.59
CA ASP A 173 -11.55 -4.75 5.96
C ASP A 173 -11.71 -4.82 4.44
N ASP A 174 -11.12 -5.84 3.79
CA ASP A 174 -11.15 -6.03 2.35
C ASP A 174 -12.58 -6.41 1.89
N TYR A 175 -13.27 -7.26 2.65
CA TYR A 175 -14.67 -7.62 2.42
C TYR A 175 -15.59 -6.39 2.51
N ILE A 176 -15.44 -5.57 3.57
CA ILE A 176 -16.24 -4.35 3.74
C ILE A 176 -16.02 -3.40 2.56
N GLU A 177 -14.76 -3.15 2.19
CA GLU A 177 -14.43 -2.27 1.07
C GLU A 177 -15.01 -2.77 -0.25
N LYS A 178 -14.84 -4.07 -0.56
CA LYS A 178 -15.39 -4.69 -1.77
C LYS A 178 -16.91 -4.63 -1.79
N LEU A 179 -17.58 -5.01 -0.72
CA LEU A 179 -19.05 -5.01 -0.64
C LEU A 179 -19.62 -3.61 -0.85
N THR A 180 -19.03 -2.59 -0.20
CA THR A 180 -19.42 -1.19 -0.39
C THR A 180 -19.20 -0.74 -1.85
N ARG A 181 -18.15 -1.21 -2.52
CA ARG A 181 -17.90 -0.86 -3.93
C ARG A 181 -18.89 -1.51 -4.90
N VAL A 182 -19.35 -2.73 -4.61
CA VAL A 182 -20.26 -3.47 -5.52
C VAL A 182 -21.73 -3.27 -5.21
N SER A 183 -22.11 -2.80 -4.01
CA SER A 183 -23.52 -2.59 -3.64
C SER A 183 -24.33 -1.70 -4.61
N PRO A 184 -23.75 -0.70 -5.31
CA PRO A 184 -24.47 0.03 -6.35
C PRO A 184 -25.03 -0.86 -7.48
N LEU A 185 -24.41 -2.02 -7.73
CA LEU A 185 -24.78 -2.90 -8.83
C LEU A 185 -25.99 -3.80 -8.54
N HIS A 186 -26.55 -3.80 -7.33
CA HIS A 186 -27.59 -4.74 -6.92
C HIS A 186 -28.81 -4.77 -7.87
N ASP A 187 -29.17 -3.61 -8.44
CA ASP A 187 -30.31 -3.42 -9.32
C ASP A 187 -29.92 -3.21 -10.80
N ILE A 188 -28.67 -3.47 -11.19
CA ILE A 188 -28.20 -3.24 -12.58
C ILE A 188 -29.02 -4.03 -13.61
N GLY A 189 -29.58 -5.18 -13.21
CA GLY A 189 -30.41 -6.00 -14.08
C GLY A 189 -31.78 -5.41 -14.41
N LYS A 190 -32.23 -4.33 -13.74
CA LYS A 190 -33.45 -3.59 -14.11
C LYS A 190 -33.40 -3.07 -15.55
N VAL A 191 -32.20 -2.86 -16.09
CA VAL A 191 -32.00 -2.50 -17.51
C VAL A 191 -32.62 -3.53 -18.46
N GLY A 192 -32.70 -4.81 -18.07
CA GLY A 192 -33.32 -5.86 -18.88
C GLY A 192 -34.85 -5.97 -18.73
N ILE A 193 -35.49 -5.19 -17.85
CA ILE A 193 -36.93 -5.24 -17.62
C ILE A 193 -37.66 -4.38 -18.66
N PRO A 194 -38.75 -4.88 -19.29
CA PRO A 194 -39.55 -4.10 -20.23
C PRO A 194 -40.19 -2.85 -19.59
N ASP A 195 -40.17 -1.71 -20.29
CA ASP A 195 -40.70 -0.42 -19.79
C ASP A 195 -42.14 -0.51 -19.29
N ARG A 196 -43.02 -1.22 -20.01
CA ARG A 196 -44.43 -1.40 -19.60
C ARG A 196 -44.60 -2.05 -18.22
N ILE A 197 -43.57 -2.76 -17.74
CA ILE A 197 -43.55 -3.42 -16.43
C ILE A 197 -42.77 -2.54 -15.44
N LEU A 198 -41.59 -2.04 -15.83
CA LEU A 198 -40.73 -1.23 -14.96
C LEU A 198 -41.39 0.10 -14.58
N LEU A 199 -42.09 0.75 -15.52
CA LEU A 199 -42.71 2.06 -15.36
C LEU A 199 -44.21 1.99 -15.07
N ASN A 200 -44.74 0.82 -14.68
CA ASN A 200 -46.16 0.68 -14.37
C ASN A 200 -46.53 1.49 -13.11
N PRO A 201 -47.40 2.51 -13.18
CA PRO A 201 -47.77 3.34 -12.03
C PRO A 201 -48.73 2.62 -11.06
N GLY A 202 -49.32 1.50 -11.47
CA GLY A 202 -50.21 0.67 -10.65
C GLY A 202 -49.56 -0.61 -10.13
N PRO A 203 -50.28 -1.40 -9.33
CA PRO A 203 -49.78 -2.69 -8.85
C PRO A 203 -49.54 -3.63 -10.03
N LEU A 204 -48.40 -4.33 -10.02
CA LEU A 204 -48.08 -5.36 -11.01
C LEU A 204 -49.04 -6.54 -10.88
N THR A 205 -49.48 -7.08 -12.01
CA THR A 205 -50.13 -8.39 -12.03
C THR A 205 -49.14 -9.49 -11.62
N ALA A 206 -49.63 -10.66 -11.20
CA ALA A 206 -48.76 -11.78 -10.84
C ALA A 206 -47.76 -12.13 -11.96
N LYS A 207 -48.20 -12.10 -13.23
CA LYS A 207 -47.33 -12.37 -14.39
C LYS A 207 -46.26 -11.29 -14.60
N GLU A 208 -46.62 -10.02 -14.40
CA GLU A 208 -45.67 -8.91 -14.51
C GLU A 208 -44.66 -8.92 -13.36
N PHE A 209 -45.10 -9.31 -12.15
CA PHE A 209 -44.23 -9.48 -11.01
C PHE A 209 -43.21 -10.62 -11.21
N GLU A 210 -43.62 -11.75 -11.81
CA GLU A 210 -42.68 -12.81 -12.21
C GLU A 210 -41.60 -12.30 -13.16
N ILE A 211 -41.97 -11.43 -14.10
CA ILE A 211 -40.99 -10.81 -15.00
C ILE A 211 -40.12 -9.80 -14.23
N MET A 212 -40.68 -8.97 -13.37
CA MET A 212 -39.93 -8.01 -12.55
C MET A 212 -38.83 -8.70 -11.72
N LYS A 213 -39.12 -9.85 -11.11
CA LYS A 213 -38.13 -10.62 -10.32
C LYS A 213 -36.90 -11.05 -11.12
N THR A 214 -36.99 -11.11 -12.45
CA THR A 214 -35.86 -11.51 -13.32
C THR A 214 -34.73 -10.48 -13.35
N HIS A 215 -34.92 -9.25 -12.83
CA HIS A 215 -33.81 -8.30 -12.75
C HIS A 215 -32.62 -8.87 -11.96
N THR A 216 -32.88 -9.67 -10.93
CA THR A 216 -31.84 -10.33 -10.13
C THR A 216 -31.03 -11.32 -10.97
N THR A 217 -31.68 -12.15 -11.78
CA THR A 217 -31.02 -13.16 -12.62
C THR A 217 -30.33 -12.54 -13.82
N ILE A 218 -30.90 -11.49 -14.41
CA ILE A 218 -30.28 -10.71 -15.49
C ILE A 218 -28.99 -10.04 -14.98
N GLY A 219 -29.05 -9.40 -13.80
CA GLY A 219 -27.90 -8.79 -13.16
C GLY A 219 -26.80 -9.81 -12.86
N ALA A 220 -27.15 -10.89 -12.17
CA ALA A 220 -26.21 -11.98 -11.83
C ALA A 220 -25.55 -12.59 -13.07
N LYS A 221 -26.33 -12.90 -14.12
CA LYS A 221 -25.81 -13.43 -15.38
C LYS A 221 -24.83 -12.46 -16.04
N THR A 222 -25.17 -11.17 -16.08
CA THR A 222 -24.29 -10.13 -16.64
C THR A 222 -22.96 -10.08 -15.88
N LEU A 223 -23.01 -10.07 -14.56
CA LEU A 223 -21.80 -10.00 -13.73
C LEU A 223 -20.95 -11.28 -13.82
N LEU A 224 -21.57 -12.45 -13.97
CA LEU A 224 -20.88 -13.71 -14.24
C LEU A 224 -20.15 -13.68 -15.58
N GLU A 225 -20.80 -13.25 -16.66
CA GLU A 225 -20.16 -13.13 -17.98
C GLU A 225 -18.97 -12.15 -17.96
N VAL A 226 -19.10 -11.04 -17.22
CA VAL A 226 -17.98 -10.09 -17.04
C VAL A 226 -16.85 -10.74 -16.23
N LYS A 227 -17.16 -11.48 -15.16
CA LYS A 227 -16.16 -12.20 -14.35
C LYS A 227 -15.42 -13.27 -15.15
N GLU A 228 -16.12 -14.02 -16.00
CA GLU A 228 -15.50 -15.00 -16.91
C GLU A 228 -14.52 -14.35 -17.88
N LYS A 229 -14.86 -13.15 -18.37
CA LYS A 229 -13.99 -12.38 -19.27
C LYS A 229 -12.80 -11.72 -18.55
N PHE A 230 -12.97 -11.38 -17.27
CA PHE A 230 -11.97 -10.69 -16.45
C PHE A 230 -11.78 -11.40 -15.08
N PRO A 231 -11.20 -12.61 -15.07
CA PRO A 231 -11.17 -13.47 -13.87
C PRO A 231 -10.36 -12.89 -12.71
N ASP A 232 -9.33 -12.09 -13.01
CA ASP A 232 -8.46 -11.48 -11.99
C ASP A 232 -9.03 -10.19 -11.40
N ASN A 233 -10.23 -9.76 -11.82
CA ASN A 233 -10.82 -8.52 -11.34
C ASN A 233 -11.39 -8.70 -9.91
N ARG A 234 -10.62 -8.24 -8.93
CA ARG A 234 -10.96 -8.29 -7.50
C ARG A 234 -12.27 -7.57 -7.14
N LEU A 235 -12.75 -6.64 -7.96
CA LEU A 235 -14.03 -5.97 -7.74
C LEU A 235 -15.20 -6.97 -7.85
N LEU A 236 -15.10 -7.95 -8.75
CA LEU A 236 -16.19 -8.88 -9.07
C LEU A 236 -16.22 -10.13 -8.17
N GLU A 237 -15.35 -10.19 -7.17
CA GLU A 237 -15.30 -11.32 -6.23
C GLU A 237 -16.58 -11.40 -5.37
N LEU A 238 -17.12 -10.24 -4.96
CA LEU A 238 -18.33 -10.13 -4.14
C LEU A 238 -19.55 -9.60 -4.92
N SER A 239 -19.46 -9.49 -6.25
CA SER A 239 -20.51 -8.88 -7.06
C SER A 239 -21.64 -9.84 -7.47
N ILE A 240 -21.55 -11.14 -7.15
CA ILE A 240 -22.49 -12.19 -7.57
C ILE A 240 -23.08 -12.87 -6.35
#